data_AF-A0A9E5NIQ7-F1
#
_entry.id   AF-A0A9E5NIQ7-F1
#
_cell.length_a   1.000
_cell.length_b   1.000
_cell.length_c   1.000
_cell.angle_alpha   90.00
_cell.angle_beta   90.00
_cell.angle_gamma   90.00
#
_symmetry.space_group_name_H-M   'P 1'
#
loop_
_entity.id
_entity.type
_entity.pdbx_description
1 polymer ?
#
loop_
_entity_poly.entity_id
_entity_poly.type
_entity_poly.pdbx_seq_one_letter_code
_entity_poly.pdbx_strand_id
1 'polypeptide(L)'
;MDGQAVRFEEILADTNIVVALTEYSATGPLSAYTETFPNLRVASMPAVSRSMERTALSADYAEVARKSQLLAAKLDQAVGAMVEFSTGHEMYFDLRYREAHADDGQLHADKDGARIINLPSGEAYMAPYEGEMEGEPSRTAGTIPVMLGDELVLAKVEENRIVEVIGESPEAAEAREYLAMDEALRNIAELGLGCNDKAIVTGNVLEDEKVMGMHWAFGLSEHLGGTVGVEDFSDPSHVEHRDWVYPKGGAIEVTNLVLEYEDGTTEEIIKDA
;
A
#
# COMPACT_ATOMS: atom_id res chain seq x y z
N MET A 1 15.57 -13.60 -26.59
CA MET A 1 15.63 -14.29 -25.28
C MET A 1 14.94 -15.61 -25.49
N ASP A 2 15.70 -16.69 -25.62
CA ASP A 2 15.13 -18.02 -25.82
C ASP A 2 14.84 -18.61 -24.42
N GLY A 3 13.75 -18.12 -23.80
CA GLY A 3 13.31 -18.62 -22.51
C GLY A 3 12.83 -20.07 -22.62
N GLN A 4 13.15 -20.89 -21.62
CA GLN A 4 12.64 -22.26 -21.51
C GLN A 4 11.42 -22.26 -20.59
N ALA A 5 10.29 -22.78 -21.08
CA ALA A 5 9.13 -23.05 -20.23
C ALA A 5 9.46 -24.16 -19.23
N VAL A 6 9.16 -23.92 -17.97
CA VAL A 6 9.48 -24.76 -16.82
C VAL A 6 8.26 -24.78 -15.90
N ARG A 7 8.05 -25.89 -15.19
CA ARG A 7 7.03 -25.93 -14.14
C ARG A 7 7.61 -25.27 -12.90
N PHE A 8 6.94 -24.23 -12.41
CA PHE A 8 7.51 -23.40 -11.36
C PHE A 8 7.69 -24.21 -10.06
N GLU A 9 6.76 -25.11 -9.75
CA GLU A 9 6.85 -26.01 -8.59
C GLU A 9 8.08 -26.92 -8.62
N GLU A 10 8.54 -27.34 -9.81
CA GLU A 10 9.75 -28.16 -9.96
C GLU A 10 11.01 -27.36 -9.63
N ILE A 11 11.01 -26.06 -9.90
CA ILE A 11 12.09 -25.14 -9.51
C ILE A 11 12.04 -24.89 -8.00
N LEU A 12 10.85 -24.63 -7.47
CA LEU A 12 10.67 -24.27 -6.06
C LEU A 12 11.00 -25.42 -5.10
N ALA A 13 10.86 -26.68 -5.53
CA ALA A 13 11.12 -27.86 -4.70
C ALA A 13 12.53 -27.87 -4.07
N ASP A 14 13.54 -27.36 -4.78
CA ASP A 14 14.93 -27.28 -4.31
C ASP A 14 15.41 -25.82 -4.13
N THR A 15 14.49 -24.83 -4.09
CA THR A 15 14.81 -23.40 -3.99
C THR A 15 14.38 -22.81 -2.64
N ASN A 16 15.32 -22.15 -1.97
CA ASN A 16 15.05 -21.47 -0.69
C ASN A 16 14.80 -19.96 -0.83
N ILE A 17 15.24 -19.33 -1.93
CA ILE A 17 15.08 -17.90 -2.17
C ILE A 17 14.74 -17.68 -3.66
N VAL A 18 13.66 -16.93 -3.91
CA VAL A 18 13.33 -16.38 -5.23
C VAL A 18 13.47 -14.87 -5.18
N VAL A 19 14.11 -14.31 -6.20
CA VAL A 19 14.13 -12.87 -6.47
C VAL A 19 13.38 -12.64 -7.78
N ALA A 20 12.18 -12.08 -7.69
CA ALA A 20 11.25 -11.94 -8.81
C ALA A 20 11.34 -10.53 -9.41
N LEU A 21 12.18 -10.38 -10.44
CA LEU A 21 12.34 -9.16 -11.24
C LEU A 21 11.30 -9.16 -12.38
N THR A 22 10.06 -8.77 -12.09
CA THR A 22 8.92 -8.94 -12.99
C THR A 22 8.42 -7.61 -13.55
N GLU A 23 7.61 -7.67 -14.61
CA GLU A 23 6.92 -6.48 -15.15
C GLU A 23 5.71 -6.11 -14.29
N TYR A 24 4.94 -7.11 -13.86
CA TYR A 24 3.79 -6.96 -12.96
C TYR A 24 4.09 -7.54 -11.58
N SER A 25 3.37 -7.08 -10.56
CA SER A 25 3.51 -7.63 -9.20
C SER A 25 3.16 -9.12 -9.18
N ALA A 26 4.09 -9.91 -8.64
CA ALA A 26 3.89 -11.33 -8.39
C ALA A 26 3.74 -11.62 -6.89
N THR A 27 3.60 -10.59 -6.04
CA THR A 27 3.58 -10.73 -4.58
C THR A 27 2.46 -11.64 -4.11
N GLY A 28 1.21 -11.41 -4.53
CA GLY A 28 0.07 -12.26 -4.18
C GLY A 28 0.27 -13.74 -4.57
N PRO A 29 0.50 -14.07 -5.86
CA PRO A 29 0.75 -15.45 -6.29
C PRO A 29 1.95 -16.11 -5.61
N LEU A 30 3.05 -15.38 -5.41
CA LEU A 30 4.25 -15.91 -4.76
C LEU A 30 4.07 -16.13 -3.26
N SER A 31 3.22 -15.35 -2.60
CA SER A 31 2.87 -15.53 -1.19
C SER A 31 2.28 -16.92 -0.94
N ALA A 32 1.33 -17.35 -1.76
CA ALA A 32 0.73 -18.69 -1.69
C ALA A 32 1.76 -19.82 -1.86
N TYR A 33 2.79 -19.61 -2.68
CA TYR A 33 3.88 -20.57 -2.81
C TYR A 33 4.74 -20.65 -1.53
N THR A 34 4.90 -19.58 -0.77
CA THR A 34 5.63 -19.64 0.51
C THR A 34 4.92 -20.49 1.56
N GLU A 35 3.59 -20.61 1.49
CA GLU A 35 2.81 -21.51 2.34
C GLU A 35 3.01 -22.98 1.94
N THR A 36 3.07 -23.25 0.63
CA THR A 36 3.25 -24.60 0.08
C THR A 36 4.69 -25.11 0.25
N PHE A 37 5.67 -24.21 0.19
CA PHE A 37 7.10 -24.51 0.30
C PHE A 37 7.67 -23.83 1.56
N PRO A 38 7.72 -24.49 2.72
CA PRO A 38 8.03 -23.84 4.00
C PRO A 38 9.40 -23.15 4.09
N ASN A 39 10.38 -23.59 3.28
CA ASN A 39 11.72 -23.00 3.24
C ASN A 39 11.85 -21.86 2.20
N LEU A 40 10.82 -21.68 1.36
CA LEU A 40 10.82 -20.66 0.32
C LEU A 40 10.65 -19.28 0.93
N ARG A 41 11.49 -18.37 0.48
CA ARG A 41 11.43 -16.94 0.77
C ARG A 41 11.48 -16.17 -0.54
N VAL A 42 10.77 -15.05 -0.61
CA VAL A 42 10.56 -14.34 -1.88
C VAL A 42 10.80 -12.85 -1.70
N ALA A 43 11.64 -12.27 -2.57
CA ALA A 43 11.69 -10.83 -2.80
C ALA A 43 10.99 -10.53 -4.14
N SER A 44 9.86 -9.84 -4.08
CA SER A 44 9.09 -9.38 -5.24
C SER A 44 9.56 -7.99 -5.64
N MET A 45 9.88 -7.77 -6.91
CA MET A 45 10.53 -6.55 -7.40
C MET A 45 9.90 -6.09 -8.72
N PRO A 46 8.59 -5.82 -8.76
CA PRO A 46 7.90 -5.43 -10.00
C PRO A 46 8.43 -4.09 -10.54
N ALA A 47 8.69 -4.06 -11.85
CA ALA A 47 9.23 -2.88 -12.54
C ALA A 47 10.53 -2.32 -11.92
N VAL A 48 11.28 -3.11 -11.16
CA VAL A 48 12.51 -2.63 -10.53
C VAL A 48 13.49 -2.10 -11.56
N SER A 49 14.06 -0.94 -11.25
CA SER A 49 14.97 -0.25 -12.15
C SER A 49 16.40 -0.28 -11.60
N ARG A 50 17.38 -0.23 -12.51
CA ARG A 50 18.79 -0.21 -12.12
C ARG A 50 19.17 1.02 -11.29
N SER A 51 18.47 2.14 -11.46
CA SER A 51 18.70 3.35 -10.63
C SER A 51 18.51 3.07 -9.14
N MET A 52 17.63 2.11 -8.80
CA MET A 52 17.33 1.74 -7.42
C MET A 52 18.54 1.20 -6.66
N GLU A 53 19.56 0.67 -7.36
CA GLU A 53 20.85 0.23 -6.79
C GLU A 53 21.55 1.35 -5.99
N ARG A 54 21.25 2.62 -6.26
CA ARG A 54 21.87 3.79 -5.63
C ARG A 54 20.93 4.58 -4.73
N THR A 55 19.69 4.13 -4.60
CA THR A 55 18.61 4.77 -3.84
C THR A 55 18.04 3.74 -2.87
N ALA A 56 16.76 3.37 -2.91
CA ALA A 56 16.12 2.52 -1.91
C ALA A 56 16.79 1.14 -1.67
N LEU A 57 17.40 0.51 -2.69
CA LEU A 57 18.14 -0.75 -2.50
C LEU A 57 19.47 -0.58 -1.76
N SER A 58 20.01 0.64 -1.73
CA SER A 58 21.27 0.98 -1.05
C SER A 58 21.09 1.43 0.40
N ALA A 59 19.86 1.42 0.92
CA ALA A 59 19.53 1.77 2.28
C ALA A 59 20.20 0.85 3.31
N ASP A 60 20.30 1.32 4.55
CA ASP A 60 20.63 0.45 5.68
C ASP A 60 19.38 -0.35 6.06
N TYR A 61 19.28 -1.59 5.57
CA TYR A 61 18.10 -2.43 5.79
C TYR A 61 17.85 -2.80 7.26
N ALA A 62 18.86 -2.69 8.13
CA ALA A 62 18.62 -2.84 9.57
C ALA A 62 17.83 -1.64 10.12
N GLU A 63 18.13 -0.43 9.64
CA GLU A 63 17.40 0.78 10.02
C GLU A 63 16.03 0.84 9.35
N VAL A 64 15.91 0.42 8.09
CA VAL A 64 14.61 0.25 7.42
C VAL A 64 13.72 -0.69 8.23
N ALA A 65 14.22 -1.88 8.60
CA ALA A 65 13.45 -2.83 9.39
C ALA A 65 13.01 -2.24 10.74
N ARG A 66 13.92 -1.56 11.43
CA ARG A 66 13.62 -0.91 12.72
C ARG A 66 12.52 0.14 12.58
N LYS A 67 12.55 0.95 11.53
CA LYS A 67 11.55 2.01 11.27
C LYS A 67 10.20 1.42 10.89
N SER A 68 10.17 0.49 9.92
CA SER A 68 8.93 -0.19 9.49
C SER A 68 8.24 -0.87 10.68
N GLN A 69 8.98 -1.61 11.49
CA GLN A 69 8.42 -2.30 12.67
C GLN A 69 7.92 -1.31 13.74
N LEU A 70 8.60 -0.19 13.94
CA LEU A 70 8.14 0.85 14.86
C LEU A 70 6.83 1.49 14.40
N LEU A 71 6.71 1.79 13.09
CA LEU A 71 5.50 2.36 12.52
C LEU A 71 4.35 1.34 12.54
N ALA A 72 4.61 0.08 12.18
CA ALA A 72 3.61 -0.98 12.24
C ALA A 72 3.09 -1.18 13.66
N ALA A 73 3.96 -1.21 14.67
CA ALA A 73 3.53 -1.33 16.06
C ALA A 73 2.66 -0.15 16.55
N LYS A 74 2.81 1.04 15.95
CA LYS A 74 1.96 2.20 16.24
C LYS A 74 0.62 2.10 15.54
N LEU A 75 0.62 1.72 14.26
CA LEU A 75 -0.59 1.49 13.46
C LEU A 75 -1.45 0.37 14.07
N ASP A 76 -0.83 -0.72 14.50
CA ASP A 76 -1.51 -1.91 15.07
C ASP A 76 -2.33 -1.58 16.34
N GLN A 77 -1.93 -0.54 17.07
CA GLN A 77 -2.63 -0.07 18.28
C GLN A 77 -3.66 1.02 17.98
N ALA A 78 -3.59 1.65 16.80
CA ALA A 78 -4.44 2.78 16.46
C ALA A 78 -5.85 2.32 16.06
N VAL A 79 -6.85 3.13 16.41
CA VAL A 79 -8.25 2.96 16.00
C VAL A 79 -8.65 3.93 14.88
N GLY A 80 -7.81 4.93 14.63
CA GLY A 80 -8.04 5.92 13.58
C GLY A 80 -6.77 6.64 13.17
N ALA A 81 -6.77 7.18 11.95
CA ALA A 81 -5.75 8.12 11.49
C ALA A 81 -6.42 9.34 10.86
N MET A 82 -6.10 10.53 11.36
CA MET A 82 -6.49 11.80 10.76
C MET A 82 -5.35 12.32 9.89
N VAL A 83 -5.65 12.61 8.63
CA VAL A 83 -4.71 13.10 7.62
C VAL A 83 -5.16 14.47 7.14
N GLU A 84 -4.26 15.45 7.19
CA GLU A 84 -4.45 16.77 6.59
C GLU A 84 -3.52 16.92 5.39
N PHE A 85 -4.07 17.40 4.27
CA PHE A 85 -3.32 17.64 3.05
C PHE A 85 -2.97 19.12 2.88
N SER A 86 -1.89 19.42 2.17
CA SER A 86 -1.47 20.79 1.83
C SER A 86 -2.50 21.58 1.01
N THR A 87 -3.50 20.91 0.44
CA THR A 87 -4.64 21.53 -0.26
C THR A 87 -5.75 22.00 0.70
N GLY A 88 -5.63 21.74 2.00
CA GLY A 88 -6.62 22.07 3.03
C GLY A 88 -7.76 21.06 3.17
N HIS A 89 -7.68 19.91 2.50
CA HIS A 89 -8.61 18.79 2.67
C HIS A 89 -8.13 17.86 3.77
N GLU A 90 -9.07 17.07 4.30
CA GLU A 90 -8.84 16.14 5.40
C GLU A 90 -9.45 14.77 5.08
N MET A 91 -8.82 13.72 5.59
CA MET A 91 -9.28 12.35 5.48
C MET A 91 -9.10 11.64 6.82
N TYR A 92 -10.16 10.98 7.29
CA TYR A 92 -10.08 10.06 8.42
C TYR A 92 -10.09 8.62 7.90
N PHE A 93 -9.13 7.82 8.35
CA PHE A 93 -9.09 6.37 8.12
C PHE A 93 -9.51 5.65 9.41
N ASP A 94 -10.48 4.74 9.29
CA ASP A 94 -10.90 3.87 10.39
C ASP A 94 -9.98 2.65 10.45
N LEU A 95 -9.24 2.50 11.55
CA LEU A 95 -8.23 1.45 11.69
C LEU A 95 -8.67 0.31 12.62
N ARG A 96 -9.91 0.35 13.12
CA ARG A 96 -10.45 -0.67 14.02
C ARG A 96 -10.44 -2.04 13.35
N TYR A 97 -10.25 -3.10 14.15
CA TYR A 97 -10.41 -4.50 13.72
C TYR A 97 -9.46 -4.97 12.61
N ARG A 98 -8.34 -4.29 12.45
CA ARG A 98 -7.33 -4.56 11.41
C ARG A 98 -5.97 -4.76 12.08
N GLU A 99 -5.10 -5.50 11.41
CA GLU A 99 -3.72 -5.74 11.83
C GLU A 99 -2.80 -4.91 10.95
N ALA A 100 -1.76 -4.32 11.54
CA ALA A 100 -0.74 -3.63 10.77
C ALA A 100 0.41 -4.56 10.38
N HIS A 101 0.98 -4.31 9.21
CA HIS A 101 2.07 -5.09 8.66
C HIS A 101 3.29 -4.20 8.38
N ALA A 102 4.45 -4.83 8.31
CA ALA A 102 5.73 -4.17 8.02
C ALA A 102 6.41 -4.86 6.84
N ASP A 103 6.66 -4.11 5.78
CA ASP A 103 7.60 -4.51 4.73
C ASP A 103 9.00 -4.06 5.16
N ASP A 104 9.62 -4.88 6.02
CA ASP A 104 10.86 -4.58 6.73
C ASP A 104 12.15 -4.96 5.97
N GLY A 105 11.97 -5.55 4.78
CA GLY A 105 13.06 -6.00 3.92
C GLY A 105 13.90 -7.16 4.46
N GLN A 106 13.43 -7.83 5.52
CA GLN A 106 14.11 -8.99 6.09
C GLN A 106 13.54 -10.28 5.48
N LEU A 107 14.42 -11.16 5.02
CA LEU A 107 14.09 -12.53 4.55
C LEU A 107 15.06 -13.54 5.16
N HIS A 108 15.33 -13.45 6.46
CA HIS A 108 16.13 -14.46 7.14
C HIS A 108 15.43 -15.83 7.14
N ALA A 109 16.20 -16.91 7.25
CA ALA A 109 15.65 -18.27 7.19
C ALA A 109 14.76 -18.61 8.39
N ASP A 110 14.95 -17.89 9.49
CA ASP A 110 14.23 -17.94 10.76
C ASP A 110 13.22 -16.80 10.93
N LYS A 111 12.87 -16.08 9.85
CA LYS A 111 11.84 -15.04 9.90
C LYS A 111 10.49 -15.67 10.27
N ASP A 112 9.91 -15.17 11.35
CA ASP A 112 8.52 -15.44 11.73
C ASP A 112 7.56 -14.63 10.85
N GLY A 113 6.37 -15.18 10.56
CA GLY A 113 5.36 -14.54 9.72
C GLY A 113 5.60 -14.71 8.21
N ALA A 114 5.18 -13.70 7.43
CA ALA A 114 5.25 -13.73 5.98
C ALA A 114 6.71 -13.82 5.48
N ARG A 115 7.00 -14.81 4.64
CA ARG A 115 8.32 -15.03 4.03
C ARG A 115 8.44 -14.40 2.64
N ILE A 116 7.68 -13.34 2.42
CA ILE A 116 7.64 -12.55 1.19
C ILE A 116 7.74 -11.07 1.54
N ILE A 117 8.48 -10.32 0.75
CA ILE A 117 8.64 -8.86 0.85
C ILE A 117 8.60 -8.25 -0.55
N ASN A 118 8.32 -6.95 -0.62
CA ASN A 118 8.74 -6.16 -1.78
C ASN A 118 10.22 -5.81 -1.61
N LEU A 119 10.95 -5.63 -2.70
CA LEU A 119 12.31 -5.10 -2.67
C LEU A 119 12.49 -4.09 -3.83
N PRO A 120 12.83 -2.82 -3.57
CA PRO A 120 13.10 -2.21 -2.27
C PRO A 120 11.91 -2.24 -1.29
N SER A 121 12.24 -2.26 0.00
CA SER A 121 11.27 -2.29 1.11
C SER A 121 11.33 -0.99 1.91
N GLY A 122 10.45 -0.89 2.90
CA GLY A 122 10.53 0.15 3.93
C GLY A 122 9.24 0.90 4.10
N GLU A 123 8.21 0.21 4.57
CA GLU A 123 6.94 0.82 4.96
C GLU A 123 6.30 0.03 6.11
N ALA A 124 5.31 0.66 6.74
CA ALA A 124 4.28 -0.02 7.49
C ALA A 124 2.92 0.29 6.87
N TYR A 125 2.02 -0.68 6.81
CA TYR A 125 0.75 -0.54 6.12
C TYR A 125 -0.36 -1.34 6.80
N MET A 126 -1.60 -0.98 6.50
CA MET A 126 -2.78 -1.78 6.85
C MET A 126 -3.96 -1.43 5.94
N ALA A 127 -4.86 -2.38 5.71
CA ALA A 127 -6.16 -2.07 5.15
C ALA A 127 -7.02 -1.33 6.20
N PRO A 128 -7.71 -0.24 5.85
CA PRO A 128 -8.72 0.34 6.73
C PRO A 128 -9.88 -0.63 6.98
N TYR A 129 -10.66 -0.37 8.04
CA TYR A 129 -11.89 -1.09 8.30
C TYR A 129 -12.93 -0.78 7.22
N GLU A 130 -13.50 -1.82 6.62
CA GLU A 130 -14.34 -1.68 5.42
C GLU A 130 -15.84 -1.68 5.74
N GLY A 131 -16.21 -1.85 7.02
CA GLY A 131 -17.60 -1.80 7.47
C GLY A 131 -18.34 -3.13 7.40
N GLU A 132 -17.61 -4.25 7.38
CA GLU A 132 -18.19 -5.58 7.21
C GLU A 132 -18.96 -6.13 8.43
N MET A 133 -18.83 -5.51 9.62
CA MET A 133 -19.55 -5.94 10.82
C MET A 133 -20.97 -5.32 10.88
N GLU A 134 -21.96 -6.18 11.14
CA GLU A 134 -23.37 -5.77 11.20
C GLU A 134 -23.61 -4.68 12.26
N GLY A 135 -24.14 -3.53 11.82
CA GLY A 135 -24.45 -2.40 12.69
C GLY A 135 -23.26 -1.49 13.04
N GLU A 136 -22.07 -1.77 12.50
CA GLU A 136 -20.88 -0.96 12.69
C GLU A 136 -20.27 -0.55 11.35
N PRO A 137 -20.80 0.51 10.70
CA PRO A 137 -20.25 1.00 9.45
C PRO A 137 -18.81 1.52 9.66
N SER A 138 -18.04 1.51 8.57
CA SER A 138 -16.73 2.16 8.55
C SER A 138 -16.87 3.65 8.78
N ARG A 139 -15.94 4.22 9.56
CA ARG A 139 -15.81 5.67 9.76
C ARG A 139 -14.86 6.31 8.77
N THR A 140 -14.25 5.54 7.86
CA THR A 140 -13.35 6.05 6.83
C THR A 140 -14.10 7.04 5.95
N ALA A 141 -13.77 8.32 6.04
CA ALA A 141 -14.49 9.39 5.36
C ALA A 141 -13.64 10.67 5.25
N GLY A 142 -13.94 11.46 4.22
CA GLY A 142 -13.25 12.72 3.96
C GLY A 142 -13.06 12.98 2.48
N THR A 143 -12.05 13.77 2.13
CA THR A 143 -11.72 14.11 0.76
C THR A 143 -10.24 13.94 0.52
N ILE A 144 -9.89 13.05 -0.40
CA ILE A 144 -8.50 12.79 -0.78
C ILE A 144 -8.19 13.57 -2.06
N PRO A 145 -7.27 14.55 -2.02
CA PRO A 145 -6.78 15.23 -3.21
C PRO A 145 -5.80 14.36 -3.99
N VAL A 146 -5.95 14.29 -5.31
CA VAL A 146 -5.20 13.40 -6.21
C VAL A 146 -4.75 14.20 -7.43
N MET A 147 -3.49 14.08 -7.82
CA MET A 147 -2.97 14.69 -9.06
C MET A 147 -3.09 13.72 -10.23
N LEU A 148 -4.06 13.92 -11.13
CA LEU A 148 -4.14 13.14 -12.37
C LEU A 148 -3.42 13.90 -13.49
N GLY A 149 -2.18 13.51 -13.77
CA GLY A 149 -1.30 14.33 -14.61
C GLY A 149 -1.01 15.66 -13.92
N ASP A 150 -1.35 16.77 -14.57
CA ASP A 150 -1.19 18.12 -14.02
C ASP A 150 -2.49 18.65 -13.37
N GLU A 151 -3.56 17.86 -13.32
CA GLU A 151 -4.86 18.29 -12.81
C GLU A 151 -5.12 17.79 -11.38
N LEU A 152 -5.52 18.71 -10.50
CA LEU A 152 -5.98 18.37 -9.14
C LEU A 152 -7.44 17.90 -9.19
N VAL A 153 -7.65 16.66 -8.79
CA VAL A 153 -8.96 16.01 -8.67
C VAL A 153 -9.17 15.62 -7.22
N LEU A 154 -10.41 15.64 -6.73
CA LEU A 154 -10.72 15.26 -5.34
C LEU A 154 -11.59 14.01 -5.32
N ALA A 155 -11.18 12.99 -4.58
CA ALA A 155 -11.97 11.80 -4.30
C ALA A 155 -12.69 11.98 -2.96
N LYS A 156 -14.01 12.07 -2.98
CA LYS A 156 -14.83 12.10 -1.76
C LYS A 156 -15.09 10.68 -1.31
N VAL A 157 -14.81 10.41 -0.03
CA VAL A 157 -14.94 9.10 0.59
C VAL A 157 -15.99 9.14 1.69
N GLU A 158 -16.89 8.16 1.69
CA GLU A 158 -17.86 7.91 2.75
C GLU A 158 -17.92 6.40 2.99
N GLU A 159 -17.89 5.98 4.27
CA GLU A 159 -17.96 4.57 4.69
C GLU A 159 -16.99 3.65 3.91
N ASN A 160 -15.72 4.06 3.84
CA ASN A 160 -14.63 3.35 3.13
C ASN A 160 -14.78 3.26 1.60
N ARG A 161 -15.68 4.03 1.00
CA ARG A 161 -15.91 4.00 -0.46
C ARG A 161 -15.74 5.36 -1.09
N ILE A 162 -15.07 5.41 -2.25
CA ILE A 162 -15.05 6.59 -3.12
C ILE A 162 -16.46 6.75 -3.69
N VAL A 163 -17.20 7.73 -3.18
CA VAL A 163 -18.59 8.00 -3.58
C VAL A 163 -18.68 9.03 -4.69
N GLU A 164 -17.71 9.94 -4.79
CA GLU A 164 -17.70 11.00 -5.78
C GLU A 164 -16.27 11.37 -6.19
N VAL A 165 -16.08 11.71 -7.46
CA VAL A 165 -14.86 12.33 -7.98
C VAL A 165 -15.21 13.75 -8.41
N ILE A 166 -14.69 14.72 -7.68
CA ILE A 166 -14.97 16.15 -7.83
C ILE A 166 -13.87 16.78 -8.69
N GLY A 167 -14.29 17.45 -9.76
CA GLY A 167 -13.43 18.07 -10.75
C GLY A 167 -14.11 18.13 -12.12
N GLU A 168 -13.85 19.19 -12.87
CA GLU A 168 -14.45 19.41 -14.20
C GLU A 168 -13.51 19.07 -15.36
N SER A 169 -12.27 18.66 -15.08
CA SER A 169 -11.28 18.30 -16.10
C SER A 169 -11.64 17.00 -16.83
N PRO A 170 -11.11 16.77 -18.04
CA PRO A 170 -11.19 15.47 -18.72
C PRO A 170 -10.70 14.32 -17.85
N GLU A 171 -9.62 14.52 -17.11
CA GLU A 171 -9.01 13.55 -16.20
C GLU A 171 -9.97 13.15 -15.07
N ALA A 172 -10.71 14.13 -14.50
CA ALA A 172 -11.75 13.85 -13.53
C ALA A 172 -12.92 13.05 -14.14
N ALA A 173 -13.25 13.29 -15.41
CA ALA A 173 -14.28 12.52 -16.13
C ALA A 173 -13.83 11.08 -16.38
N GLU A 174 -12.60 10.88 -16.83
CA GLU A 174 -11.99 9.56 -17.03
C GLU A 174 -11.93 8.78 -15.71
N ALA A 175 -11.55 9.43 -14.60
CA ALA A 175 -11.57 8.79 -13.28
C ALA A 175 -12.98 8.36 -12.83
N ARG A 176 -14.03 9.17 -13.13
CA ARG A 176 -15.42 8.77 -12.87
C ARG A 176 -15.83 7.56 -13.70
N GLU A 177 -15.48 7.54 -14.98
CA GLU A 177 -15.76 6.41 -15.86
C GLU A 177 -15.04 5.15 -15.38
N TYR A 178 -13.78 5.29 -14.98
CA TYR A 178 -12.95 4.21 -14.45
C TYR A 178 -13.56 3.57 -13.18
N LEU A 179 -13.89 4.38 -12.17
CA LEU A 179 -14.53 3.90 -10.94
C LEU A 179 -15.98 3.43 -11.14
N ALA A 180 -16.60 3.69 -12.30
CA ALA A 180 -17.91 3.16 -12.66
C ALA A 180 -17.83 1.80 -13.38
N MET A 181 -16.63 1.36 -13.77
CA MET A 181 -16.43 0.04 -14.38
C MET A 181 -16.67 -1.10 -13.39
N ASP A 182 -16.37 -0.86 -12.11
CA ASP A 182 -16.48 -1.86 -11.06
C ASP A 182 -16.70 -1.23 -9.68
N GLU A 183 -17.59 -1.81 -8.87
CA GLU A 183 -17.84 -1.34 -7.50
C GLU A 183 -16.67 -1.66 -6.57
N ALA A 184 -15.88 -2.71 -6.85
CA ALA A 184 -14.71 -3.05 -6.06
C ALA A 184 -13.60 -1.99 -6.14
N LEU A 185 -13.49 -1.28 -7.28
CA LEU A 185 -12.52 -0.18 -7.48
C LEU A 185 -12.77 1.03 -6.56
N ARG A 186 -13.95 1.11 -5.92
CA ARG A 186 -14.27 2.22 -5.02
C ARG A 186 -13.78 2.01 -3.59
N ASN A 187 -13.31 0.82 -3.25
CA ASN A 187 -12.86 0.49 -1.90
C ASN A 187 -11.55 1.20 -1.56
N ILE A 188 -11.43 1.79 -0.37
CA ILE A 188 -10.13 2.23 0.17
C ILE A 188 -9.42 0.99 0.72
N ALA A 189 -8.30 0.62 0.10
CA ALA A 189 -7.66 -0.68 0.27
C ALA A 189 -6.44 -0.64 1.21
N GLU A 190 -5.77 0.51 1.35
CA GLU A 190 -4.55 0.63 2.14
C GLU A 190 -4.37 2.05 2.68
N LEU A 191 -3.84 2.12 3.91
CA LEU A 191 -3.06 3.25 4.41
C LEU A 191 -1.63 2.76 4.65
N GLY A 192 -0.67 3.40 4.00
CA GLY A 192 0.74 3.04 4.08
C GLY A 192 1.64 4.22 4.48
N LEU A 193 2.71 3.90 5.21
CA LEU A 193 3.69 4.84 5.73
C LEU A 193 5.10 4.41 5.32
N GLY A 194 5.62 5.00 4.26
CA GLY A 194 6.97 4.78 3.79
C GLY A 194 8.03 5.36 4.74
N CYS A 195 9.15 4.66 4.88
CA CYS A 195 10.21 4.98 5.84
C CYS A 195 11.65 4.67 5.36
N ASN A 196 11.84 4.38 4.07
CA ASN A 196 13.15 4.18 3.48
C ASN A 196 13.82 5.53 3.16
N ASP A 197 14.86 5.87 3.92
CA ASP A 197 15.59 7.15 3.83
C ASP A 197 16.44 7.31 2.57
N LYS A 198 16.54 6.27 1.73
CA LYS A 198 17.18 6.35 0.41
C LYS A 198 16.21 6.28 -0.75
N ALA A 199 14.94 5.99 -0.51
CA ALA A 199 13.93 6.01 -1.55
C ALA A 199 13.71 7.42 -2.08
N ILE A 200 13.42 7.51 -3.38
CA ILE A 200 13.14 8.77 -4.07
C ILE A 200 11.96 8.58 -5.02
N VAL A 201 11.22 9.66 -5.24
CA VAL A 201 10.09 9.66 -6.16
C VAL A 201 10.60 9.75 -7.60
N THR A 202 10.25 8.76 -8.41
CA THR A 202 10.65 8.68 -9.83
C THR A 202 9.48 8.39 -10.77
N GLY A 203 8.27 8.21 -10.23
CA GLY A 203 7.11 7.70 -10.97
C GLY A 203 7.09 6.17 -11.04
N ASN A 204 7.87 5.49 -10.20
CA ASN A 204 7.86 4.04 -10.08
C ASN A 204 7.36 3.67 -8.69
N VAL A 205 6.09 3.26 -8.62
CA VAL A 205 5.36 2.99 -7.37
C VAL A 205 6.15 2.11 -6.41
N LEU A 206 6.85 1.08 -6.90
CA LEU A 206 7.66 0.17 -6.06
C LEU A 206 8.67 0.91 -5.17
N GLU A 207 9.30 1.98 -5.66
CA GLU A 207 10.20 2.80 -4.83
C GLU A 207 9.47 3.99 -4.22
N ASP A 208 8.54 4.60 -4.96
CA ASP A 208 7.85 5.82 -4.54
C ASP A 208 7.07 5.57 -3.23
N GLU A 209 6.41 4.42 -3.06
CA GLU A 209 5.67 4.07 -1.82
C GLU A 209 6.58 3.92 -0.58
N LYS A 210 7.89 3.68 -0.79
CA LYS A 210 8.86 3.51 0.30
C LYS A 210 9.43 4.82 0.82
N VAL A 211 9.18 5.95 0.14
CA VAL A 211 9.69 7.26 0.56
C VAL A 211 9.12 7.67 1.90
N MET A 212 9.87 8.49 2.65
CA MET A 212 9.36 9.07 3.90
C MET A 212 8.06 9.85 3.62
N GLY A 213 6.93 9.35 4.09
CA GLY A 213 5.62 9.96 3.81
C GLY A 213 4.48 8.99 3.99
N MET A 214 3.36 9.29 3.33
CA MET A 214 2.15 8.48 3.34
C MET A 214 1.75 8.14 1.91
N HIS A 215 1.21 6.95 1.73
CA HIS A 215 0.46 6.58 0.54
C HIS A 215 -0.85 5.91 0.96
N TRP A 216 -1.77 5.79 0.03
CA TRP A 216 -2.98 4.99 0.18
C TRP A 216 -3.27 4.28 -1.13
N ALA A 217 -4.11 3.26 -1.08
CA ALA A 217 -4.55 2.57 -2.28
C ALA A 217 -6.06 2.40 -2.32
N PHE A 218 -6.58 2.14 -3.52
CA PHE A 218 -7.94 1.68 -3.72
C PHE A 218 -8.00 0.32 -4.43
N GLY A 219 -9.15 -0.35 -4.31
CA GLY A 219 -9.43 -1.64 -4.96
C GLY A 219 -9.25 -2.85 -4.04
N LEU A 220 -8.47 -3.81 -4.49
CA LEU A 220 -8.24 -5.11 -3.85
C LEU A 220 -7.50 -4.93 -2.52
N SER A 221 -8.05 -5.50 -1.44
CA SER A 221 -7.51 -5.37 -0.08
C SER A 221 -7.36 -6.70 0.66
N GLU A 222 -7.95 -7.80 0.18
CA GLU A 222 -7.92 -9.12 0.86
C GLU A 222 -6.49 -9.59 1.20
N HIS A 223 -5.56 -9.37 0.28
CA HIS A 223 -4.14 -9.72 0.47
C HIS A 223 -3.42 -8.89 1.56
N LEU A 224 -4.05 -7.82 2.05
CA LEU A 224 -3.59 -6.94 3.12
C LEU A 224 -4.46 -7.08 4.39
N GLY A 225 -5.38 -8.06 4.43
CA GLY A 225 -6.29 -8.28 5.55
C GLY A 225 -7.63 -7.54 5.47
N GLY A 226 -7.93 -6.89 4.33
CA GLY A 226 -9.27 -6.36 4.04
C GLY A 226 -10.26 -7.44 3.57
N THR A 227 -11.44 -7.03 3.11
CA THR A 227 -12.52 -7.95 2.69
C THR A 227 -12.78 -7.96 1.19
N VAL A 228 -12.31 -6.96 0.44
CA VAL A 228 -12.45 -6.92 -1.02
C VAL A 228 -11.42 -7.84 -1.67
N GLY A 229 -11.90 -8.98 -2.14
CA GLY A 229 -11.14 -10.03 -2.82
C GLY A 229 -11.35 -10.03 -4.33
N VAL A 230 -10.67 -10.97 -5.01
CA VAL A 230 -10.77 -11.12 -6.48
C VAL A 230 -12.20 -11.40 -6.94
N GLU A 231 -12.99 -12.12 -6.13
CA GLU A 231 -14.38 -12.49 -6.45
C GLU A 231 -15.37 -11.31 -6.37
N ASP A 232 -15.00 -10.21 -5.72
CA ASP A 232 -15.84 -9.01 -5.61
C ASP A 232 -15.78 -8.14 -6.88
N PHE A 233 -14.75 -8.33 -7.72
CA PHE A 233 -14.64 -7.67 -9.01
C PHE A 233 -15.56 -8.35 -10.03
N SER A 234 -16.28 -7.53 -10.80
CA SER A 234 -17.20 -7.99 -11.85
C SER A 234 -16.51 -8.61 -13.06
N ASP A 235 -15.23 -8.27 -13.31
CA ASP A 235 -14.39 -8.84 -14.36
C ASP A 235 -12.94 -9.01 -13.84
N PRO A 236 -12.27 -10.16 -14.09
CA PRO A 236 -10.89 -10.37 -13.67
C PRO A 236 -9.89 -9.33 -14.20
N SER A 237 -10.19 -8.66 -15.33
CA SER A 237 -9.35 -7.59 -15.87
C SER A 237 -9.46 -6.27 -15.12
N HIS A 238 -10.45 -6.12 -14.23
CA HIS A 238 -10.61 -4.96 -13.37
C HIS A 238 -9.88 -5.09 -12.02
N VAL A 239 -9.41 -6.30 -11.68
CA VAL A 239 -8.74 -6.58 -10.40
C VAL A 239 -7.48 -5.72 -10.31
N GLU A 240 -7.49 -4.78 -9.38
CA GLU A 240 -6.40 -3.84 -9.18
C GLU A 240 -6.27 -3.47 -7.71
N HIS A 241 -5.02 -3.27 -7.30
CA HIS A 241 -4.64 -2.49 -6.14
C HIS A 241 -3.76 -1.36 -6.66
N ARG A 242 -4.18 -0.10 -6.46
CA ARG A 242 -3.47 1.06 -7.00
C ARG A 242 -3.14 2.09 -5.93
N ASP A 243 -1.85 2.28 -5.73
CA ASP A 243 -1.29 3.24 -4.79
C ASP A 243 -1.23 4.68 -5.30
N TRP A 244 -1.38 5.61 -4.38
CA TRP A 244 -1.13 7.03 -4.54
C TRP A 244 -0.22 7.55 -3.43
N VAL A 245 0.92 8.12 -3.82
CA VAL A 245 1.98 8.51 -2.89
C VAL A 245 1.98 10.03 -2.65
N TYR A 246 2.14 10.42 -1.38
CA TYR A 246 2.26 11.82 -0.92
C TYR A 246 3.65 12.05 -0.32
N PRO A 247 4.68 12.20 -1.16
CA PRO A 247 6.03 12.46 -0.70
C PRO A 247 6.17 13.90 -0.19
N LYS A 248 7.07 14.11 0.77
CA LYS A 248 7.49 15.45 1.17
C LYS A 248 8.03 16.23 -0.03
N GLY A 249 7.58 17.48 -0.21
CA GLY A 249 7.91 18.31 -1.36
C GLY A 249 7.20 17.92 -2.67
N GLY A 250 6.22 17.01 -2.61
CA GLY A 250 5.39 16.63 -3.75
C GLY A 250 4.38 17.70 -4.18
N ALA A 251 3.63 17.44 -5.24
CA ALA A 251 2.57 18.35 -5.70
C ALA A 251 1.45 18.51 -4.66
N ILE A 252 1.18 17.44 -3.90
CA ILE A 252 0.35 17.45 -2.70
C ILE A 252 1.17 16.80 -1.60
N GLU A 253 1.16 17.40 -0.42
CA GLU A 253 1.85 16.89 0.75
C GLU A 253 0.84 16.54 1.83
N VAL A 254 1.17 15.56 2.66
CA VAL A 254 0.50 15.34 3.94
C VAL A 254 1.15 16.25 4.96
N THR A 255 0.45 17.31 5.36
CA THR A 255 0.98 18.31 6.31
C THR A 255 0.92 17.82 7.75
N ASN A 256 -0.04 16.95 8.04
CA ASN A 256 -0.23 16.36 9.36
C ASN A 256 -0.80 14.95 9.23
N LEU A 257 -0.28 14.01 10.02
CA LEU A 257 -0.89 12.69 10.23
C LEU A 257 -0.85 12.36 11.71
N VAL A 258 -2.03 12.17 12.28
CA VAL A 258 -2.21 11.88 13.70
C VAL A 258 -2.93 10.55 13.85
N LEU A 259 -2.35 9.63 14.61
CA LEU A 259 -3.01 8.40 15.04
C LEU A 259 -3.85 8.66 16.29
N GLU A 260 -5.03 8.05 16.33
CA GLU A 260 -5.93 8.02 17.48
C GLU A 260 -5.91 6.61 18.09
N TYR A 261 -5.83 6.52 19.41
CA TYR A 261 -5.85 5.26 20.16
C TYR A 261 -7.17 5.07 20.91
N GLU A 262 -7.47 3.81 21.29
CA GLU A 262 -8.73 3.46 21.96
C GLU A 262 -8.96 4.21 23.28
N ASP A 263 -7.89 4.61 23.98
CA ASP A 263 -7.96 5.39 25.22
C ASP A 263 -8.21 6.91 25.00
N GLY A 264 -8.35 7.33 23.74
CA GLY A 264 -8.56 8.71 23.32
C GLY A 264 -7.28 9.56 23.28
N THR A 265 -6.11 8.96 23.52
CA THR A 265 -4.83 9.64 23.27
C THR A 265 -4.53 9.68 21.77
N THR A 266 -3.63 10.59 21.38
CA THR A 266 -3.19 10.74 20.00
C THR A 266 -1.68 10.83 19.90
N GLU A 267 -1.13 10.39 18.77
CA GLU A 267 0.28 10.52 18.45
C GLU A 267 0.47 11.12 17.04
N GLU A 268 1.28 12.17 16.95
CA GLU A 268 1.65 12.81 15.70
C GLU A 268 2.77 12.01 15.01
N ILE A 269 2.51 11.50 13.81
CA ILE A 269 3.46 10.69 13.04
C ILE A 269 4.14 11.53 11.95
N ILE A 270 3.36 12.39 11.29
CA ILE A 270 3.85 13.36 10.30
C ILE A 270 3.45 14.74 10.77
N LYS A 271 4.41 15.67 10.74
CA LYS A 271 4.21 17.08 11.09
C LYS A 271 5.03 17.98 10.18
N ASP A 272 4.40 19.05 9.68
CA ASP A 272 5.07 20.13 8.95
C ASP A 272 6.02 19.56 7.87
N ALA A 273 5.48 18.64 7.04
CA ALA A 273 6.16 18.13 5.86
C ALA A 273 6.59 19.29 4.94
#